data_AF-M0AR18-F1
#
_entry.id   AF-M0AR18-F1
#
_cell.length_a   1.000
_cell.length_b   1.000
_cell.length_c   1.000
_cell.angle_alpha   90.00
_cell.angle_beta   90.00
_cell.angle_gamma   90.00
#
_symmetry.space_group_name_H-M   'P 1'
#
loop_
_entity.id
_entity.type
_entity.pdbx_description
1 polymer ?
#
loop_
_entity_poly.entity_id
_entity_poly.type
_entity_poly.pdbx_seq_one_letter_code
_entity_poly.pdbx_strand_id
1 'polypeptide(L)'
;MCESFYLKSGDTAPVLEAVLLDENGESIDLNDAEVQFRLQEPRGGSPVLNDAATSFDANGGIVRYSWSEDEISELTGRFRADFIVDYPDGSQETFPNDGFHDVIITD
;
A
#
# COMPACT_ATOMS: atom_id res chain seq x y z
N MET A 1 2.86 14.68 -0.19
CA MET A 1 4.22 14.43 -0.71
C MET A 1 4.15 13.09 -1.42
N CYS A 2 4.68 12.95 -2.65
CA CYS A 2 4.72 11.63 -3.29
C CYS A 2 5.74 10.77 -2.54
N GLU A 3 5.27 9.84 -1.72
CA GLU A 3 6.14 8.90 -1.02
C GLU A 3 6.62 7.85 -2.02
N SER A 4 7.93 7.62 -2.09
CA SER A 4 8.55 6.68 -3.04
C SER A 4 9.26 5.57 -2.30
N PHE A 5 8.82 4.34 -2.52
CA PHE A 5 9.41 3.13 -1.97
C PHE A 5 10.42 2.56 -2.97
N TYR A 6 11.59 2.16 -2.49
CA TYR A 6 12.65 1.55 -3.29
C TYR A 6 12.93 0.15 -2.76
N LEU A 7 12.65 -0.87 -3.57
CA LEU A 7 12.98 -2.26 -3.26
C LEU A 7 13.85 -2.89 -4.35
N LYS A 8 14.57 -3.94 -3.96
CA LYS A 8 15.29 -4.80 -4.90
C LYS A 8 14.48 -6.07 -5.19
N SER A 9 14.45 -6.52 -6.44
CA SER A 9 13.79 -7.78 -6.79
C SER A 9 14.49 -8.95 -6.08
N GLY A 10 13.72 -9.73 -5.34
CA GLY A 10 14.19 -10.86 -4.54
C GLY A 10 14.45 -10.56 -3.06
N ASP A 11 14.28 -9.31 -2.61
CA ASP A 11 14.33 -8.98 -1.18
C ASP A 11 12.92 -8.86 -0.61
N THR A 12 12.61 -9.66 0.41
CA THR A 12 11.35 -9.53 1.19
C THR A 12 11.48 -8.46 2.28
N ALA A 13 12.68 -7.87 2.43
CA ALA A 13 12.95 -6.78 3.35
C ALA A 13 13.62 -5.58 2.63
N PRO A 14 13.18 -4.34 2.89
CA PRO A 14 12.17 -3.94 3.86
C PRO A 14 10.74 -4.19 3.35
N VAL A 15 9.84 -4.46 4.28
CA VAL A 15 8.40 -4.48 4.03
C VAL A 15 7.88 -3.06 3.73
N LEU A 16 6.81 -2.96 2.94
CA LEU A 16 6.22 -1.68 2.60
C LEU A 16 5.36 -1.21 3.78
N GLU A 17 5.79 -0.13 4.43
CA GLU A 17 5.09 0.46 5.56
C GLU A 17 4.61 1.85 5.15
N ALA A 18 3.32 2.10 5.29
CA ALA A 18 2.70 3.36 4.94
C ALA A 18 1.82 3.85 6.09
N VAL A 19 1.76 5.16 6.27
CA VAL A 19 0.87 5.80 7.23
C VAL A 19 -0.35 6.30 6.48
N LEU A 20 -1.52 5.80 6.84
CA LEU A 20 -2.80 6.22 6.27
C LEU A 20 -3.24 7.50 7.01
N LEU A 21 -3.29 8.58 6.24
CA LEU A 21 -3.65 9.91 6.72
C LEU A 21 -4.93 10.37 6.03
N ASP A 22 -5.87 10.88 6.80
CA ASP A 22 -7.12 11.49 6.35
C ASP A 22 -6.88 12.76 5.52
N GLU A 23 -7.92 13.31 4.90
CA GLU A 23 -7.88 14.62 4.21
C GLU A 23 -7.28 15.75 5.06
N ASN A 24 -7.38 15.66 6.39
CA ASN A 24 -6.81 16.61 7.34
C ASN A 24 -5.33 16.35 7.70
N GLY A 25 -4.74 15.26 7.20
CA GLY A 25 -3.39 14.82 7.54
C GLY A 25 -3.30 14.15 8.92
N GLU A 26 -4.43 13.74 9.50
CA GLU A 26 -4.50 13.00 10.76
C GLU A 26 -4.49 11.50 10.49
N SER A 27 -3.83 10.73 11.36
CA SER A 27 -3.85 9.26 11.29
C SER A 27 -5.27 8.74 11.52
N ILE A 28 -5.72 7.86 10.64
CA ILE A 28 -7.02 7.20 10.78
C ILE A 28 -6.94 6.00 11.73
N ASP A 29 -8.03 5.72 12.44
CA ASP A 29 -8.15 4.50 13.23
C ASP A 29 -8.59 3.34 12.34
N LEU A 30 -7.81 2.26 12.36
CA LEU A 30 -8.01 1.05 11.58
C LEU A 30 -8.49 -0.12 12.45
N ASN A 31 -9.05 0.12 13.65
CA ASN A 31 -9.60 -0.97 14.45
C ASN A 31 -10.79 -1.61 13.73
N ASP A 32 -10.77 -2.95 13.64
CA ASP A 32 -11.76 -3.73 12.92
C ASP A 32 -11.95 -3.33 11.43
N ALA A 33 -10.99 -2.58 10.85
CA ALA A 33 -10.99 -2.23 9.44
C ALA A 33 -10.18 -3.25 8.63
N GLU A 34 -10.68 -3.60 7.45
CA GLU A 34 -9.97 -4.45 6.50
C GLU A 34 -9.14 -3.58 5.56
N VAL A 35 -7.83 -3.84 5.47
CA VAL A 35 -6.94 -3.08 4.58
C VAL A 35 -6.51 -3.97 3.43
N GLN A 36 -6.69 -3.49 2.21
CA GLN A 36 -6.24 -4.13 0.99
C GLN A 36 -5.13 -3.31 0.35
N PHE A 37 -4.01 -3.95 0.04
CA PHE A 37 -2.96 -3.38 -0.77
C PHE A 37 -3.25 -3.62 -2.26
N ARG A 38 -3.23 -2.56 -3.04
CA ARG A 38 -3.41 -2.63 -4.50
C ARG A 38 -2.22 -2.00 -5.19
N LEU A 39 -1.53 -2.78 -6.01
CA LEU A 39 -0.45 -2.33 -6.87
C LEU A 39 -0.93 -2.27 -8.33
N GLN A 40 -0.62 -1.20 -9.03
CA GLN A 40 -0.98 -1.01 -10.43
C GLN A 40 0.16 -0.38 -11.24
N GLU A 41 0.10 -0.52 -12.56
CA GLU A 41 1.09 0.10 -13.44
C GLU A 41 0.98 1.64 -13.46
N PRO A 42 2.09 2.37 -13.63
CA PRO A 42 2.11 3.83 -13.59
C PRO A 42 1.41 4.46 -14.79
N ARG A 43 1.16 3.68 -15.85
CA ARG A 43 0.39 4.09 -17.04
C ARG A 43 -1.12 3.93 -16.86
N GLY A 44 -1.58 3.41 -15.71
CA GLY A 44 -2.97 3.04 -15.46
C GLY A 44 -3.33 1.71 -16.14
N GLY A 45 -4.14 0.89 -15.48
CA GLY A 45 -4.49 -0.44 -15.97
C GLY A 45 -5.15 -1.31 -14.92
N SER A 46 -5.21 -2.61 -15.18
CA SER A 46 -5.61 -3.60 -14.18
C SER A 46 -4.60 -3.61 -13.03
N PRO A 47 -5.03 -3.83 -11.78
CA PRO A 47 -4.10 -4.02 -10.68
C PRO A 47 -3.21 -5.21 -10.99
N VAL A 48 -1.90 -4.99 -10.88
CA VAL A 48 -0.88 -6.03 -11.01
C VAL A 48 -0.89 -6.90 -9.75
N LEU A 49 -1.19 -6.29 -8.61
CA LEU A 49 -1.32 -6.96 -7.33
C LEU A 49 -2.53 -6.44 -6.57
N ASN A 50 -3.26 -7.34 -5.93
CA ASN A 50 -4.33 -6.97 -5.02
C ASN A 50 -4.39 -8.02 -3.91
N ASP A 51 -3.88 -7.66 -2.74
CA ASP A 51 -3.73 -8.58 -1.62
C ASP A 51 -4.08 -7.90 -0.29
N ALA A 52 -4.22 -8.66 0.79
CA ALA A 52 -4.56 -8.11 2.10
C ALA A 52 -3.31 -7.49 2.75
N ALA A 53 -3.45 -6.25 3.23
CA ALA A 53 -2.43 -5.61 4.07
C ALA A 53 -2.74 -5.84 5.54
N THR A 54 -1.68 -5.86 6.38
CA THR A 54 -1.84 -5.95 7.83
C THR A 54 -1.71 -4.57 8.44
N SER A 55 -2.62 -4.18 9.34
CA SER A 55 -2.43 -2.99 10.17
C SER A 55 -1.33 -3.27 11.21
N PHE A 56 -0.25 -2.50 11.15
CA PHE A 56 0.85 -2.59 12.10
C PHE A 56 0.54 -1.79 13.37
N ASP A 57 0.00 -0.58 13.21
CA ASP A 57 -0.50 0.25 14.31
C ASP A 57 -1.86 0.82 13.91
N ALA A 58 -2.93 0.21 14.43
CA ALA A 58 -4.29 0.58 14.04
C ALA A 58 -4.66 2.00 14.50
N ASN A 59 -4.18 2.44 15.67
CA ASN A 59 -4.50 3.76 16.23
C ASN A 59 -3.71 4.88 15.53
N GLY A 60 -2.49 4.57 15.07
CA GLY A 60 -1.64 5.46 14.29
C GLY A 60 -1.86 5.37 12.78
N GLY A 61 -2.84 4.59 12.30
CA GLY A 61 -3.11 4.41 10.87
C GLY A 61 -1.96 3.76 10.09
N ILE A 62 -1.06 3.02 10.76
CA ILE A 62 0.13 2.45 10.12
C ILE A 62 -0.23 1.07 9.58
N VAL A 63 -0.04 0.90 8.27
CA VAL A 63 -0.24 -0.36 7.56
C VAL A 63 1.07 -0.88 7.02
N ARG A 64 1.18 -2.20 6.98
CA ARG A 64 2.36 -2.91 6.52
C ARG A 64 1.94 -4.00 5.54
N TYR A 65 2.58 -3.99 4.39
CA TYR A 65 2.47 -5.03 3.39
C TYR A 65 3.80 -5.76 3.25
N SER A 66 3.75 -7.09 3.38
CA SER A 66 4.90 -7.97 3.28
C SER A 66 4.87 -8.66 1.93
N TRP A 67 5.87 -8.41 1.09
CA TRP A 67 5.98 -9.03 -0.23
C TRP A 67 6.38 -10.49 -0.12
N SER A 68 5.86 -11.34 -1.01
CA SER A 68 6.40 -12.68 -1.22
C SER A 68 7.55 -12.66 -2.23
N GLU A 69 8.49 -13.62 -2.12
CA GLU A 69 9.63 -13.75 -3.04
C GLU A 69 9.19 -13.93 -4.51
N ASP A 70 8.15 -14.74 -4.76
CA ASP A 70 7.58 -14.94 -6.10
C ASP A 70 7.01 -13.63 -6.66
N GLU A 71 6.23 -12.90 -5.87
CA GLU A 71 5.59 -11.65 -6.30
C GLU A 71 6.63 -10.60 -6.70
N ILE A 72 7.64 -10.39 -5.84
CA ILE A 72 8.65 -9.36 -6.10
C ILE A 72 9.63 -9.74 -7.21
N SER A 73 9.86 -11.03 -7.44
CA SER A 73 10.72 -11.50 -8.54
C SER A 73 10.06 -11.28 -9.90
N GLU A 74 8.73 -11.31 -9.98
CA GLU A 74 7.97 -11.02 -11.21
C GLU A 74 7.71 -9.53 -11.42
N LEU A 75 7.84 -8.72 -10.37
CA LEU A 75 7.63 -7.28 -10.40
C LEU A 75 8.96 -6.53 -10.57
N THR A 76 9.21 -5.97 -11.75
CA THR A 76 10.36 -5.06 -11.96
C THR A 76 9.93 -3.82 -12.70
N GLY A 77 10.30 -2.65 -12.18
CA GLY A 77 9.92 -1.36 -12.76
C GLY A 77 9.30 -0.41 -11.73
N ARG A 78 8.58 0.59 -12.23
CA ARG A 78 7.84 1.55 -11.40
C ARG A 78 6.39 1.13 -11.35
N PHE A 79 5.78 1.25 -10.20
CA PHE A 79 4.39 0.89 -9.91
C PHE A 79 3.76 1.96 -9.01
N ARG A 80 2.44 1.93 -8.93
CA ARG A 80 1.66 2.77 -8.03
C ARG A 80 0.93 1.89 -7.05
N ALA A 81 1.07 2.19 -5.78
CA ALA A 81 0.39 1.51 -4.69
C ALA A 81 -0.71 2.40 -4.10
N ASP A 82 -1.85 1.76 -3.84
CA ASP A 82 -3.00 2.28 -3.11
C ASP A 82 -3.35 1.32 -1.97
N PHE A 83 -3.79 1.87 -0.85
CA PHE A 83 -4.36 1.12 0.27
C PHE A 83 -5.84 1.39 0.35
N ILE A 84 -6.65 0.35 0.20
CA ILE A 84 -8.11 0.45 0.29
C ILE A 84 -8.49 -0.02 1.68
N VAL A 85 -9.17 0.81 2.44
CA VAL A 85 -9.65 0.51 3.78
C VAL A 85 -11.15 0.34 3.73
N ASP A 86 -11.63 -0.84 4.08
CA ASP A 86 -13.04 -1.15 4.29
C ASP A 86 -13.33 -1.07 5.80
N TYR A 87 -14.14 -0.09 6.17
CA TYR A 87 -14.54 0.14 7.56
C TYR A 87 -15.74 -0.74 7.93
N PRO A 88 -15.88 -1.10 9.23
CA PRO A 88 -17.00 -1.92 9.69
C PRO A 88 -18.37 -1.25 9.55
N ASP A 89 -18.42 0.07 9.36
CA ASP A 89 -19.64 0.84 9.06
C ASP A 89 -20.12 0.65 7.60
N GLY A 90 -19.33 -0.04 6.76
CA GLY A 90 -19.60 -0.26 5.33
C GLY A 90 -19.12 0.88 4.42
N SER A 91 -18.41 1.85 4.98
CA SER A 91 -17.69 2.87 4.21
C SER A 91 -16.36 2.31 3.72
N GLN A 92 -15.96 2.68 2.51
CA GLN A 92 -14.68 2.32 1.91
C GLN A 92 -13.92 3.59 1.57
N GLU A 93 -12.62 3.61 1.87
CA GLU A 93 -11.74 4.74 1.60
C GLU A 93 -10.44 4.26 0.95
N THR A 94 -9.86 5.08 0.07
CA THR A 94 -8.64 4.70 -0.67
C THR A 94 -7.55 5.72 -0.39
N PHE A 95 -6.44 5.22 0.10
CA PHE A 95 -5.29 6.00 0.49
C PHE A 95 -4.12 5.78 -0.47
N PRO A 96 -3.41 6.86 -0.85
CA PRO A 96 -3.64 8.23 -0.39
C PRO A 96 -4.86 8.87 -1.06
N ASN A 97 -5.61 9.71 -0.32
CA ASN A 97 -6.77 10.45 -0.85
C ASN A 97 -6.40 11.37 -2.03
N ASP A 98 -5.14 11.79 -2.12
CA ASP A 98 -4.56 12.52 -3.24
C ASP A 98 -3.28 11.83 -3.74
N GLY A 99 -3.29 11.35 -4.98
CA GLY A 99 -2.14 10.76 -5.64
C GLY A 99 -2.01 9.26 -5.43
N PHE A 100 -0.76 8.78 -5.37
CA PHE A 100 -0.39 7.36 -5.27
C PHE A 100 0.95 7.24 -4.55
N HIS A 101 1.19 6.11 -3.87
CA HIS A 101 2.54 5.75 -3.45
C HIS A 101 3.32 5.22 -4.66
N ASP A 102 4.49 5.78 -4.96
CA ASP A 102 5.33 5.28 -6.06
C ASP A 102 6.19 4.13 -5.53
N VAL A 103 6.11 2.96 -6.15
CA VAL A 103 6.89 1.78 -5.76
C VAL A 103 7.84 1.45 -6.89
N ILE A 104 9.14 1.53 -6.63
CA ILE A 104 10.18 1.30 -7.62
C ILE A 104 10.94 0.03 -7.22
N ILE A 105 10.82 -1.00 -8.06
CA ILE A 105 11.50 -2.28 -7.87
C ILE A 105 12.60 -2.40 -8.93
N THR A 106 13.83 -2.58 -8.47
CA THR A 106 15.04 -2.69 -9.32
C THR A 106 15.76 -4.01 -9.11
N ASP A 107 16.42 -4.53 -10.13
CA ASP A 107 17.38 -5.65 -10.01
C ASP A 107 18.60 -5.28 -9.13
#